data_AF-A0A2G8KGW9-F1
#
_entry.id   AF-A0A2G8KGW9-F1
#
_cell.length_a   1.000
_cell.length_b   1.000
_cell.length_c   1.000
_cell.angle_alpha   90.00
_cell.angle_beta   90.00
_cell.angle_gamma   90.00
#
_symmetry.space_group_name_H-M   'P 1'
#
loop_
_entity.id
_entity.type
_entity.pdbx_description
1 polymer ?
#
loop_
_entity_poly.entity_id
_entity_poly.type
_entity_poly.pdbx_seq_one_letter_code
_entity_poly.pdbx_strand_id
1 'polypeptide(L)'
;MHIYAKPLSGLLLIVISSLFLANFYQYEDFTGASETIVIIAFIVIGAFFFVTGFFGCCGALRENYCMLFMYATIILSFCCSKIVAGVVGFVLRDEISKQIDVNMGKLMKDYSTDNVTALAFDDMQHELKCCGTNNFTDWFGLYGPNNNSVPPSCCIKDTCDNTDVQKQRKKQRNIF
;
A
#
# COMPACT_ATOMS: atom_id res chain seq x y z
N MET A 1 -4.51 30.61 -0.86
CA MET A 1 -4.93 29.70 -1.95
C MET A 1 -4.82 28.20 -1.59
N HIS A 2 -4.55 27.80 -0.33
CA HIS A 2 -4.42 26.38 0.07
C HIS A 2 -5.71 25.73 0.65
N ILE A 3 -6.79 26.50 0.86
CA ILE A 3 -8.05 25.97 1.44
C ILE A 3 -8.82 25.07 0.45
N TYR A 4 -8.74 25.36 -0.86
CA TYR A 4 -9.49 24.63 -1.90
C TYR A 4 -8.84 23.31 -2.34
N ALA A 5 -7.59 23.05 -1.94
CA ALA A 5 -6.84 21.87 -2.38
C ALA A 5 -7.39 20.55 -1.80
N LYS A 6 -7.96 20.60 -0.60
CA LYS A 6 -8.51 19.42 0.10
C LYS A 6 -9.77 18.83 -0.58
N PRO A 7 -10.84 19.60 -0.85
CA PRO A 7 -12.00 19.06 -1.55
C PRO A 7 -11.67 18.59 -2.97
N LEU A 8 -10.72 19.25 -3.65
CA LEU A 8 -10.26 18.81 -4.97
C LEU A 8 -9.57 17.44 -4.93
N SER A 9 -8.74 17.19 -3.89
CA SER A 9 -8.11 15.88 -3.70
C SER A 9 -9.13 14.77 -3.42
N GLY A 10 -10.19 15.05 -2.65
CA GLY A 10 -11.28 14.10 -2.39
C GLY A 10 -12.08 13.76 -3.64
N LEU A 11 -12.38 14.78 -4.47
CA LEU A 11 -13.06 14.58 -5.75
C LEU A 11 -12.23 13.69 -6.70
N LEU A 12 -10.92 13.94 -6.79
CA LEU A 12 -10.01 13.15 -7.61
C LEU A 12 -10.04 11.67 -7.20
N LEU A 13 -9.98 11.38 -5.90
CA LEU A 13 -10.03 10.01 -5.38
C LEU A 13 -11.34 9.29 -5.71
N ILE A 14 -12.48 9.99 -5.61
CA ILE A 14 -13.79 9.42 -5.97
C ILE A 14 -13.82 9.08 -7.47
N VAL A 15 -13.37 10.01 -8.32
CA VAL A 15 -13.33 9.80 -9.77
C VAL A 15 -12.43 8.61 -10.12
N ILE A 16 -11.21 8.57 -9.60
CA ILE A 16 -10.28 7.45 -9.84
C ILE A 16 -10.88 6.12 -9.38
N SER A 17 -11.48 6.07 -8.18
CA SER A 17 -12.08 4.84 -7.64
C SER A 17 -13.28 4.37 -8.46
N SER A 18 -14.13 5.29 -8.92
CA SER A 18 -15.29 4.97 -9.77
C SER A 18 -14.87 4.49 -11.17
N LEU A 19 -13.81 5.06 -11.75
CA LEU A 19 -13.22 4.58 -13.00
C LEU A 19 -12.61 3.20 -12.83
N PHE A 20 -11.90 2.94 -11.72
CA PHE A 20 -11.40 1.61 -11.40
C PHE A 20 -12.55 0.60 -11.32
N LEU A 21 -13.63 0.93 -10.58
CA LEU A 21 -14.80 0.07 -10.48
C LEU A 21 -15.45 -0.22 -11.84
N ALA A 22 -15.57 0.78 -12.71
CA ALA A 22 -16.16 0.61 -14.04
C ALA A 22 -15.31 -0.31 -14.95
N ASN A 23 -13.98 -0.21 -14.86
CA ASN A 23 -13.07 -1.09 -15.60
C ASN A 23 -13.08 -2.52 -15.03
N PHE A 24 -13.17 -2.68 -13.71
CA PHE A 24 -13.23 -3.99 -13.06
C PHE A 24 -14.58 -4.69 -13.22
N TYR A 25 -15.69 -3.93 -13.30
CA TYR A 25 -17.04 -4.47 -13.60
C TYR A 25 -17.15 -5.07 -15.01
N GLN A 26 -16.20 -4.80 -15.91
CA GLN A 26 -16.11 -5.46 -17.21
C GLN A 26 -15.39 -6.83 -17.16
N TYR A 27 -14.77 -7.18 -16.02
CA TYR A 27 -14.03 -8.44 -15.77
C TYR A 27 -14.79 -9.41 -14.82
N GLU A 28 -16.12 -9.29 -14.78
CA GLU A 28 -17.06 -9.97 -13.85
C GLU A 28 -17.18 -11.50 -14.01
N ASP A 29 -16.08 -12.23 -14.20
CA ASP A 29 -16.07 -13.69 -14.05
C ASP A 29 -14.91 -14.22 -13.19
N PHE A 30 -14.07 -13.36 -12.60
CA PHE A 30 -12.90 -13.82 -11.84
C PHE A 30 -12.49 -13.04 -10.58
N THR A 31 -13.16 -11.95 -10.22
CA THR A 31 -12.76 -11.13 -9.06
C THR A 31 -13.57 -11.50 -7.82
N GLY A 32 -12.91 -12.16 -6.87
CA GLY A 32 -13.50 -12.54 -5.59
C GLY A 32 -14.03 -11.33 -4.81
N ALA A 33 -15.04 -11.57 -3.95
CA ALA A 33 -15.72 -10.54 -3.16
C ALA A 33 -14.78 -9.62 -2.34
N SER A 34 -13.53 -10.05 -2.07
CA SER A 34 -12.51 -9.27 -1.36
C SER A 34 -12.08 -7.99 -2.11
N GLU A 35 -11.90 -8.05 -3.42
CA GLU A 35 -11.34 -6.93 -4.21
C GLU A 35 -12.36 -5.77 -4.34
N THR A 36 -13.63 -6.10 -4.52
CA THR A 36 -14.71 -5.12 -4.65
C THR A 36 -14.94 -4.35 -3.34
N ILE A 37 -14.78 -5.00 -2.19
CA ILE A 37 -14.93 -4.36 -0.87
C ILE A 37 -13.91 -3.25 -0.68
N VAL A 38 -12.67 -3.46 -1.12
CA VAL A 38 -11.58 -2.47 -1.02
C VAL A 38 -11.92 -1.23 -1.83
N ILE A 39 -12.37 -1.39 -3.08
CA ILE A 39 -12.73 -0.26 -3.96
C ILE A 39 -13.90 0.55 -3.37
N ILE A 40 -14.94 -0.12 -2.86
CA ILE A 40 -16.08 0.57 -2.22
C ILE A 40 -15.63 1.36 -0.99
N ALA A 41 -14.73 0.81 -0.18
CA ALA A 41 -14.20 1.52 1.00
C ALA A 41 -13.49 2.83 0.60
N PHE A 42 -12.70 2.81 -0.47
CA PHE A 42 -12.04 4.03 -0.99
C PHE A 42 -13.04 5.10 -1.44
N ILE A 43 -14.16 4.71 -2.07
CA ILE A 43 -15.22 5.65 -2.46
C ILE A 43 -15.83 6.32 -1.22
N VAL A 44 -16.15 5.54 -0.18
CA VAL A 44 -16.72 6.06 1.07
C VAL A 44 -15.77 7.04 1.76
N ILE A 45 -14.48 6.69 1.84
CA ILE A 45 -13.45 7.56 2.42
C ILE A 45 -13.29 8.85 1.60
N GLY A 46 -13.28 8.76 0.27
CA GLY A 46 -13.22 9.93 -0.62
C GLY A 46 -14.40 10.88 -0.43
N ALA A 47 -15.62 10.35 -0.36
CA ALA A 47 -16.84 11.13 -0.10
C ALA A 47 -16.77 11.82 1.27
N PHE A 48 -16.30 11.13 2.30
CA PHE A 48 -16.12 11.70 3.64
C PHE A 48 -15.15 12.90 3.63
N PHE A 49 -14.00 12.78 2.95
CA PHE A 49 -13.05 13.88 2.83
C PHE A 49 -13.57 15.04 2.00
N PHE A 50 -14.37 14.77 0.96
CA PHE A 50 -15.04 15.81 0.18
C PHE A 50 -15.99 16.63 1.05
N VAL A 51 -16.86 15.97 1.82
CA VAL A 51 -17.82 16.63 2.74
C VAL A 51 -17.09 17.43 3.81
N THR A 52 -16.03 16.87 4.41
CA THR A 52 -15.22 17.57 5.41
C THR A 52 -14.53 18.81 4.82
N GLY A 53 -14.02 18.71 3.58
CA GLY A 53 -13.44 19.83 2.84
C GLY A 53 -14.47 20.92 2.50
N PHE A 54 -15.70 20.53 2.14
CA PHE A 54 -16.80 21.45 1.86
C PHE A 54 -17.18 22.24 3.12
N PHE A 55 -17.35 21.57 4.27
CA PHE A 55 -17.65 22.26 5.53
C PHE A 55 -16.51 23.19 5.98
N GLY A 56 -15.25 22.80 5.77
CA GLY A 56 -14.11 23.68 6.05
C GLY A 56 -14.09 24.93 5.17
N CYS A 57 -14.34 24.78 3.87
CA CYS A 57 -14.36 25.89 2.91
C CYS A 57 -15.57 26.82 3.14
N CYS A 58 -16.78 26.26 3.20
CA CYS A 58 -18.00 27.02 3.44
C CYS A 58 -18.05 27.63 4.85
N GLY A 59 -17.50 26.95 5.86
CA GLY A 59 -17.39 27.47 7.23
C GLY A 59 -16.49 28.70 7.30
N ALA A 60 -15.38 28.70 6.56
CA ALA A 60 -14.49 29.87 6.47
C ALA A 60 -15.12 31.03 5.66
N LEU A 61 -15.86 30.74 4.59
CA LEU A 61 -16.45 31.76 3.72
C LEU A 61 -17.74 32.38 4.28
N ARG A 62 -18.55 31.63 5.02
CA ARG A 62 -19.85 32.11 5.56
C ARG A 62 -19.75 32.69 6.97
N GLU A 63 -18.56 32.73 7.59
CA GLU A 63 -18.36 33.08 9.01
C GLU A 63 -19.37 32.40 9.96
N ASN A 64 -19.82 31.19 9.61
CA ASN A 64 -20.83 30.49 10.37
C ASN A 64 -20.16 29.61 11.44
N TYR A 65 -20.29 30.04 12.70
CA TYR A 65 -19.77 29.35 13.88
C TYR A 65 -20.18 27.88 13.95
N CYS A 66 -21.42 27.53 13.60
CA CYS A 66 -21.90 26.14 13.67
C CYS A 66 -21.16 25.22 12.68
N MET A 67 -20.90 25.70 11.45
CA MET A 67 -20.18 24.91 10.43
C MET A 67 -18.70 24.75 10.79
N LEU A 68 -18.08 25.82 11.31
CA LEU A 68 -16.68 25.79 11.74
C LEU A 68 -16.49 24.87 12.96
N PHE A 69 -17.44 24.86 13.90
CA PHE A 69 -17.41 23.96 15.06
C PHE A 69 -17.54 22.49 14.67
N MET A 70 -18.44 22.17 13.73
CA MET A 70 -18.56 20.80 13.18
C MET A 70 -17.27 20.35 12.49
N TYR A 71 -16.64 21.22 11.69
CA TYR A 71 -15.36 20.91 11.06
C TYR A 71 -14.25 20.69 12.10
N ALA A 72 -14.17 21.53 13.13
CA ALA A 72 -13.18 21.41 14.20
C ALA A 72 -13.34 20.11 15.01
N THR A 73 -14.58 19.74 15.36
CA THR A 73 -14.88 18.50 16.10
C THR A 73 -14.54 17.25 15.29
N ILE A 74 -14.82 17.24 13.98
CA ILE A 74 -14.42 16.15 13.08
C ILE A 74 -12.89 16.04 13.01
N ILE A 75 -12.16 17.14 12.87
CA ILE A 75 -10.69 17.07 12.82
C ILE A 75 -10.10 16.60 14.16
N LEU A 76 -10.67 17.08 15.27
CA LEU A 76 -10.22 16.68 16.60
C LEU A 76 -10.40 15.17 16.82
N SER A 77 -11.55 14.61 16.42
CA SER A 77 -11.78 13.16 16.52
C SER A 77 -10.80 12.36 15.67
N PHE A 78 -10.50 12.80 14.44
CA PHE A 78 -9.46 12.19 13.61
C PHE A 78 -8.08 12.25 14.27
N CYS A 79 -7.73 13.37 14.90
CA CYS A 79 -6.46 13.51 15.59
C CYS A 79 -6.33 12.49 16.73
N CYS A 80 -7.37 12.36 17.57
CA CYS A 80 -7.43 11.35 18.63
C CYS A 80 -7.29 9.93 18.05
N SER A 81 -8.02 9.61 16.98
CA SER A 81 -7.93 8.30 16.31
C SER A 81 -6.52 8.00 15.80
N LYS A 82 -5.78 8.99 15.29
CA LYS A 82 -4.38 8.80 14.86
C LYS A 82 -3.45 8.49 16.03
N ILE A 83 -3.65 9.13 17.19
CA ILE A 83 -2.87 8.83 18.40
C ILE A 83 -3.15 7.41 18.86
N VAL A 84 -4.43 7.01 18.95
CA VAL A 84 -4.83 5.65 19.32
C VAL A 84 -4.25 4.63 18.34
N ALA A 85 -4.40 4.85 17.04
CA ALA A 85 -3.84 3.97 16.01
C ALA A 85 -2.31 3.88 16.10
N GLY A 86 -1.62 4.99 16.38
CA GLY A 86 -0.17 5.01 16.57
C GLY A 86 0.28 4.19 17.78
N VAL A 87 -0.40 4.34 18.92
CA VAL A 87 -0.12 3.56 20.14
C VAL A 87 -0.40 2.08 19.90
N VAL A 88 -1.55 1.74 19.32
CA VAL A 88 -1.91 0.35 18.98
C VAL A 88 -0.90 -0.26 18.02
N GLY A 89 -0.51 0.47 16.97
CA GLY A 89 0.49 0.03 16.01
C GLY A 89 1.87 -0.18 16.64
N PHE A 90 2.26 0.65 17.61
CA PHE A 90 3.52 0.48 18.34
C PHE A 90 3.51 -0.75 19.26
N VAL A 91 2.41 -0.97 19.97
CA VAL A 91 2.23 -2.12 20.89
C VAL A 91 2.15 -3.43 20.12
N LEU A 92 1.45 -3.46 18.98
CA LEU A 92 1.25 -4.64 18.15
C LEU A 92 2.28 -4.79 17.04
N ARG A 93 3.36 -3.99 17.02
CA ARG A 93 4.34 -3.99 15.91
C ARG A 93 4.88 -5.38 15.60
N ASP A 94 5.19 -6.18 16.63
CA ASP A 94 5.81 -7.49 16.47
C ASP A 94 4.80 -8.50 15.88
N GLU A 95 3.52 -8.38 16.23
CA GLU A 95 2.45 -9.22 15.67
C GLU A 95 2.16 -8.81 14.21
N ILE A 96 2.08 -7.51 13.93
CA ILE A 96 1.91 -6.99 12.58
C ILE A 96 3.07 -7.45 11.68
N SER A 97 4.31 -7.39 12.16
CA SER A 97 5.48 -7.89 11.42
C SER A 97 5.35 -9.38 11.08
N LYS A 98 4.94 -10.23 12.02
CA LYS A 98 4.73 -11.67 11.74
C LYS A 98 3.64 -11.92 10.71
N GLN A 99 2.53 -11.19 10.78
CA GLN A 99 1.44 -11.32 9.82
C GLN A 99 1.89 -10.89 8.41
N ILE A 100 2.68 -9.81 8.33
CA ILE A 100 3.31 -9.39 7.07
C ILE A 100 4.26 -10.47 6.55
N ASP A 101 5.11 -11.05 7.40
CA ASP A 101 6.04 -12.11 7.00
C ASP A 101 5.31 -13.33 6.43
N VAL A 102 4.22 -13.76 7.07
CA VAL A 102 3.39 -14.89 6.60
C VAL A 102 2.74 -14.58 5.26
N ASN A 103 2.17 -13.38 5.11
CA ASN A 103 1.50 -12.96 3.87
C ASN A 103 2.49 -12.82 2.72
N MET A 104 3.65 -12.18 2.95
CA MET A 104 4.71 -12.05 1.96
C MET A 104 5.28 -13.41 1.57
N GLY A 105 5.50 -14.30 2.53
CA GLY A 105 5.93 -15.68 2.25
C GLY A 105 4.92 -16.47 1.41
N LYS A 106 3.62 -16.18 1.52
CA LYS A 106 2.60 -16.75 0.63
C LYS A 106 2.69 -16.15 -0.78
N LEU A 107 2.80 -14.83 -0.90
CA LEU A 107 2.96 -14.15 -2.19
C LEU A 107 4.22 -14.60 -2.93
N MET A 108 5.33 -14.83 -2.21
CA MET A 108 6.58 -15.35 -2.79
C MET A 108 6.42 -16.78 -3.36
N LYS A 109 5.52 -17.61 -2.81
CA LYS A 109 5.23 -18.94 -3.37
C LYS A 109 4.41 -18.83 -4.65
N ASP A 110 3.48 -17.89 -4.70
CA ASP A 110 2.61 -17.68 -5.85
C ASP A 110 3.32 -16.91 -6.99
N TYR A 111 4.53 -16.38 -6.73
CA TYR A 111 5.35 -15.61 -7.67
C TYR A 111 5.60 -16.34 -9.01
N SER A 112 5.89 -17.65 -9.01
CA SER A 112 6.13 -18.40 -10.26
C SER A 112 4.85 -18.83 -10.97
N THR A 113 3.70 -18.72 -10.32
CA THR A 113 2.40 -19.18 -10.85
C THR A 113 1.52 -18.05 -11.34
N ASP A 114 1.63 -16.86 -10.75
CA ASP A 114 0.84 -15.69 -11.11
C ASP A 114 1.73 -14.55 -11.60
N ASN A 115 1.60 -14.20 -12.88
CA ASN A 115 2.32 -13.10 -13.51
C ASN A 115 2.00 -11.74 -12.87
N VAL A 116 0.78 -11.54 -12.36
CA VAL A 116 0.40 -10.27 -11.74
C VAL A 116 1.11 -10.12 -10.40
N THR A 117 1.09 -11.17 -9.57
CA THR A 117 1.87 -11.22 -8.32
C THR A 117 3.36 -11.05 -8.59
N ALA A 118 3.90 -11.68 -9.64
CA ALA A 118 5.32 -11.56 -10.00
C ALA A 118 5.72 -10.10 -10.31
N LEU A 119 4.94 -9.43 -11.18
CA LEU A 119 5.19 -8.03 -11.55
C LEU A 119 5.09 -7.10 -10.34
N ALA A 120 4.06 -7.27 -9.51
CA ALA A 120 3.88 -6.45 -8.31
C ALA A 120 5.04 -6.64 -7.30
N PHE A 121 5.52 -7.88 -7.13
CA PHE A 121 6.64 -8.17 -6.25
C PHE A 121 7.96 -7.61 -6.80
N ASP A 122 8.15 -7.68 -8.11
CA ASP A 122 9.32 -7.12 -8.81
C ASP A 122 9.38 -5.59 -8.67
N ASP A 123 8.25 -4.91 -8.92
CA ASP A 123 8.12 -3.46 -8.73
C ASP A 123 8.41 -3.06 -7.28
N MET A 124 7.84 -3.78 -6.31
CA MET A 124 8.07 -3.53 -4.90
C MET A 124 9.57 -3.66 -4.54
N GLN A 125 10.24 -4.70 -5.03
CA GLN A 125 11.68 -4.90 -4.78
C GLN A 125 12.54 -3.82 -5.42
N HIS A 126 12.18 -3.35 -6.62
CA HIS A 126 12.88 -2.25 -7.28
C HIS A 126 12.69 -0.91 -6.57
N GLU A 127 11.45 -0.56 -6.20
CA GLU A 127 11.15 0.71 -5.52
C GLU A 127 11.77 0.77 -4.12
N LEU A 128 11.63 -0.31 -3.34
CA LEU A 128 12.15 -0.39 -1.98
C LEU A 128 13.63 -0.80 -1.92
N LYS A 129 14.22 -1.19 -3.06
CA LYS A 129 15.60 -1.67 -3.20
C LYS A 129 15.92 -2.82 -2.24
N CYS A 130 14.93 -3.68 -1.99
CA CYS A 130 15.01 -4.84 -1.13
C CYS A 130 14.97 -6.15 -1.93
N CYS A 131 15.23 -7.29 -1.29
CA CYS A 131 15.16 -8.59 -1.93
C CYS A 131 14.71 -9.64 -0.91
N GLY A 132 13.59 -10.32 -1.22
CA GLY A 132 12.91 -11.23 -0.30
C GLY A 132 12.09 -10.49 0.75
N THR A 133 11.55 -11.24 1.72
CA THR A 133 10.73 -10.67 2.81
C THR A 133 11.65 -10.07 3.88
N ASN A 134 12.62 -10.87 4.33
CA ASN A 134 13.64 -10.49 5.29
C ASN A 134 15.04 -10.55 4.65
N ASN A 135 15.27 -11.50 3.74
CA ASN A 135 16.57 -11.71 3.14
C ASN A 135 16.48 -12.29 1.71
N PHE A 136 17.53 -12.15 0.90
CA PHE A 136 17.55 -12.75 -0.44
C PHE A 136 17.49 -14.28 -0.39
N THR A 137 17.91 -14.88 0.73
CA THR A 137 17.82 -16.33 0.96
C THR A 137 16.39 -16.84 1.03
N ASP A 138 15.40 -15.96 1.25
CA ASP A 138 13.99 -16.35 1.30
C ASP A 138 13.51 -16.90 -0.05
N TRP A 139 14.20 -16.55 -1.15
CA TRP A 139 13.93 -17.08 -2.49
C TRP A 139 14.46 -18.50 -2.72
N PHE A 140 15.36 -18.97 -1.87
CA PHE A 140 16.03 -20.26 -2.06
C PHE A 140 15.04 -21.40 -1.91
N GLY A 141 14.86 -22.16 -2.99
CA GLY A 141 13.87 -23.25 -3.05
C GLY A 141 12.44 -22.80 -3.41
N LEU A 142 12.21 -21.49 -3.60
CA LEU A 142 10.96 -20.95 -4.13
C LEU A 142 11.07 -20.54 -5.61
N TYR A 143 12.24 -20.08 -6.03
CA TYR A 143 12.47 -19.59 -7.39
C TYR A 143 13.64 -20.30 -8.08
N GLY A 144 13.44 -20.68 -9.35
CA GLY A 144 14.46 -21.28 -10.22
C GLY A 144 14.74 -22.78 -9.97
N PRO A 145 15.51 -23.42 -10.88
CA PRO A 145 15.80 -24.86 -10.81
C PRO A 145 16.85 -25.24 -9.76
N ASN A 146 17.59 -24.26 -9.21
CA ASN A 146 18.66 -24.47 -8.23
C ASN A 146 18.30 -23.78 -6.91
N ASN A 147 18.67 -24.37 -5.77
CA ASN A 147 18.42 -23.83 -4.41
C ASN A 147 19.15 -22.50 -4.08
N ASN A 148 19.69 -21.80 -5.07
CA ASN A 148 20.45 -20.56 -4.93
C ASN A 148 20.01 -19.46 -5.91
N SER A 149 18.85 -19.63 -6.54
CA SER A 149 18.31 -18.69 -7.52
C SER A 149 17.46 -17.60 -6.86
N VAL A 150 17.50 -16.40 -7.43
CA VAL A 150 16.72 -15.22 -7.04
C VAL A 150 16.12 -14.59 -8.30
N PRO A 151 14.98 -13.89 -8.20
CA PRO A 151 14.36 -13.25 -9.35
C PRO A 151 15.22 -12.09 -9.91
N PRO A 152 15.04 -11.71 -11.19
CA PRO A 152 15.78 -10.63 -11.83
C PRO A 152 15.65 -9.29 -11.12
N SER A 153 14.51 -9.03 -10.48
CA SER A 153 14.21 -7.83 -9.70
C SER A 153 15.13 -7.62 -8.49
N CYS A 154 15.67 -8.71 -7.94
CA CYS A 154 16.69 -8.66 -6.91
C CYS A 154 18.07 -8.26 -7.48
N CYS A 155 18.31 -8.37 -8.77
CA CYS A 155 19.65 -8.23 -9.33
C CYS A 155 20.03 -6.78 -9.64
N ILE A 156 21.30 -6.47 -9.42
CA ILE A 156 21.86 -5.13 -9.64
C ILE A 156 22.09 -4.86 -11.14
N LYS A 157 22.06 -5.91 -11.96
CA LYS A 157 22.18 -5.90 -13.42
C LYS A 157 21.08 -6.77 -14.02
N ASP A 158 20.77 -6.56 -15.30
CA ASP A 158 19.70 -7.26 -16.04
C ASP A 158 19.85 -8.79 -16.10
N THR A 159 21.00 -9.34 -15.69
CA THR A 159 21.24 -10.78 -15.57
C THR A 159 21.87 -11.10 -14.22
N CYS A 160 21.22 -11.97 -13.47
CA CYS A 160 21.73 -12.52 -12.21
C CYS A 160 22.74 -13.62 -12.51
N ASP A 161 24.04 -13.35 -12.34
CA ASP A 161 25.04 -14.43 -12.25
C ASP A 161 25.25 -14.83 -10.78
N ASN A 162 25.81 -16.02 -10.53
CA ASN A 162 26.16 -16.51 -9.18
C ASN A 162 27.02 -15.51 -8.38
N THR A 163 27.74 -14.63 -9.08
CA THR A 163 28.55 -13.55 -8.53
C THR A 163 27.73 -12.39 -7.94
N ASP A 164 26.49 -12.17 -8.38
CA ASP A 164 25.61 -11.09 -7.93
C ASP A 164 24.84 -11.47 -6.66
N VAL A 165 24.51 -12.75 -6.49
CA VAL A 165 24.02 -13.31 -5.21
C VAL A 165 25.04 -13.06 -4.08
N GLN A 166 26.35 -13.15 -4.38
CA GLN A 166 27.42 -12.88 -3.41
C GLN A 166 27.62 -11.38 -3.11
N LYS A 167 27.27 -10.48 -4.05
CA LYS A 167 27.30 -9.03 -3.82
C LYS A 167 26.11 -8.58 -2.98
N GLN A 168 24.93 -9.16 -3.17
CA GLN A 168 23.79 -8.94 -2.28
C GLN A 168 24.11 -9.36 -0.84
N ARG A 169 24.78 -10.51 -0.65
CA ARG A 169 25.32 -10.94 0.65
C ARG A 169 26.22 -9.91 1.32
N LYS A 170 27.06 -9.19 0.56
CA LYS A 170 27.92 -8.12 1.10
C LYS A 170 27.15 -6.82 1.38
N LYS A 171 26.15 -6.48 0.55
CA LYS A 171 25.35 -5.27 0.73
C LYS A 171 24.46 -5.35 1.96
N GLN A 172 23.81 -6.49 2.21
CA GLN A 172 23.02 -6.69 3.43
C GLN A 172 23.86 -6.81 4.70
N ARG A 173 25.09 -7.34 4.62
CA ARG A 173 26.04 -7.37 5.74
C ARG A 173 26.55 -5.99 6.19
N ASN A 174 26.43 -4.97 5.35
CA ASN A 174 26.85 -3.60 5.66
C ASN A 174 25.66 -2.68 6.05
N ILE A 175 24.45 -3.21 6.16
CA ILE A 175 23.23 -2.49 6.57
C ILE A 175 22.82 -2.86 8.01
N PHE A 176 23.38 -3.94 8.55
CA PHE A 176 23.49 -4.24 10.00
C PHE A 176 24.92 -3.98 10.46
#